data_AF-A0A2V7LAI7-F1
#
_entry.id   AF-A0A2V7LAI7-F1
#
_cell.length_a   1.000
_cell.length_b   1.000
_cell.length_c   1.000
_cell.angle_alpha   90.00
_cell.angle_beta   90.00
_cell.angle_gamma   90.00
#
_symmetry.space_group_name_H-M   'P 1'
#
loop_
_entity.id
_entity.type
_entity.pdbx_description
1 polymer ?
#
loop_
_entity_poly.entity_id
_entity_poly.type
_entity_poly.pdbx_seq_one_letter_code
_entity_poly.pdbx_strand_id
1 'polypeptide(L)'
;MFIPADIDPSQARLVISHELVHALQHQYLNLDSLVELKRQNDRRTAAQAILEGQATLAQVLVLMPEQKIESLPNLWNLRTALGGAQQEMKVFANAPLWLRESLIFPYLGGAEFVRWFDREYPGKQPFGALMPISTEQILHPARYAAGDRPDRVVFESVARPSGAVRYEDDLGEFEIRLLFEQHLGDDSAAARLAEGWDGDRYLVLRTGARTGADVLVWYVLWDDRAAATRFAKALGRAWAKRRAGGHGLRRSEIKQLLVSGVQVVRLVDAPPRWVGWKHVPAIRVTRAGR
;
A
#
# COMPACT_ATOMS: atom_id res chain seq x y z
N MET A 1 -17.54 -16.97 13.47
CA MET A 1 -16.63 -17.82 12.68
C MET A 1 -17.44 -18.97 12.09
N PHE A 2 -17.31 -19.22 10.79
CA PHE A 2 -17.89 -20.39 10.13
C PHE A 2 -16.74 -21.22 9.56
N ILE A 3 -16.70 -22.51 9.87
CA ILE A 3 -15.70 -23.45 9.36
C ILE A 3 -16.45 -24.55 8.60
N PRO A 4 -16.06 -24.89 7.36
CA PRO A 4 -16.64 -26.02 6.63
C PRO A 4 -16.52 -27.32 7.44
N ALA A 5 -17.59 -28.11 7.48
CA ALA A 5 -17.61 -29.34 8.30
C ALA A 5 -16.65 -30.42 7.79
N ASP A 6 -16.23 -30.33 6.54
CA ASP A 6 -15.36 -31.26 5.82
C ASP A 6 -13.90 -30.77 5.69
N ILE A 7 -13.53 -29.68 6.37
CA ILE A 7 -12.15 -29.18 6.36
C ILE A 7 -11.19 -30.19 7.02
N ASP A 8 -9.98 -30.29 6.50
CA ASP A 8 -8.93 -31.09 7.14
C ASP A 8 -8.65 -30.56 8.58
N PRO A 9 -8.53 -31.41 9.61
CA PRO A 9 -8.32 -30.96 10.99
C PRO A 9 -7.09 -30.07 11.20
N SER A 10 -6.02 -30.26 10.43
CA SER A 10 -4.83 -29.41 10.50
C SER A 10 -5.10 -28.02 9.93
N GLN A 11 -5.88 -27.93 8.85
CA GLN A 11 -6.37 -26.67 8.30
C GLN A 11 -7.38 -25.99 9.22
N ALA A 12 -8.27 -26.74 9.89
CA ALA A 12 -9.16 -26.19 10.90
C ALA A 12 -8.36 -25.53 12.04
N ARG A 13 -7.36 -26.24 12.57
CA ARG A 13 -6.52 -25.73 13.65
C ARG A 13 -5.79 -24.44 13.26
N LEU A 14 -5.32 -24.36 12.01
CA LEU A 14 -4.71 -23.18 11.43
C LEU A 14 -5.64 -21.97 11.42
N VAL A 15 -6.84 -22.13 10.86
CA VAL A 15 -7.84 -21.06 10.77
C VAL A 15 -8.28 -20.65 12.18
N ILE A 16 -8.59 -21.60 13.06
CA ILE A 16 -9.01 -21.31 14.43
C ILE A 16 -7.94 -20.52 15.18
N SER A 17 -6.66 -20.87 15.03
CA SER A 17 -5.57 -20.17 15.71
C SER A 17 -5.44 -18.73 15.23
N HIS A 18 -5.56 -18.49 13.92
CA HIS A 18 -5.56 -17.16 13.32
C HIS A 18 -6.72 -16.29 13.85
N GLU A 19 -7.93 -16.83 13.81
CA GLU A 19 -9.14 -16.12 14.24
C GLU A 19 -9.18 -15.88 15.77
N LEU A 20 -8.62 -16.78 16.57
CA LEU A 20 -8.49 -16.56 18.02
C LEU A 20 -7.56 -15.38 18.35
N VAL A 21 -6.52 -15.15 17.54
CA VAL A 21 -5.67 -13.96 17.69
C VAL A 21 -6.47 -12.70 17.38
N HIS A 22 -7.28 -12.68 16.33
CA HIS A 22 -8.16 -11.54 16.06
C HIS A 22 -9.18 -11.30 17.19
N ALA A 23 -9.74 -12.38 17.76
CA ALA A 23 -10.62 -12.26 18.91
C ALA A 23 -9.91 -11.64 20.13
N LEU A 24 -8.64 -12.01 20.37
CA LEU A 24 -7.81 -11.37 21.39
C LEU A 24 -7.49 -9.92 21.05
N GLN A 25 -7.05 -9.61 19.82
CA GLN A 25 -6.76 -8.25 19.37
C GLN A 25 -7.96 -7.33 19.59
N HIS A 26 -9.17 -7.81 19.31
CA HIS A 26 -10.40 -7.03 19.52
C HIS A 26 -10.66 -6.68 21.00
N GLN A 27 -10.11 -7.43 21.96
CA GLN A 27 -10.22 -7.07 23.39
C GLN A 27 -9.32 -5.88 23.75
N TYR A 28 -8.22 -5.66 23.02
CA TYR A 28 -7.23 -4.62 23.32
C TYR A 28 -7.26 -3.45 22.34
N LEU A 29 -7.89 -3.62 21.17
CA LEU A 29 -7.94 -2.65 20.10
C LEU A 29 -9.37 -2.43 19.62
N ASN A 30 -9.72 -1.18 19.38
CA ASN A 30 -10.93 -0.83 18.64
C ASN A 30 -10.69 -1.05 17.14
N LEU A 31 -10.87 -2.29 16.66
CA LEU A 31 -10.64 -2.66 15.27
C LEU A 31 -11.57 -1.90 14.30
N ASP A 32 -12.77 -1.50 14.75
CA ASP A 32 -13.71 -0.71 13.94
C ASP A 32 -13.13 0.67 13.56
N SER A 33 -12.14 1.18 14.33
CA SER A 33 -11.46 2.44 14.01
C SER A 33 -10.72 2.41 12.67
N LEU A 34 -10.36 1.24 12.14
CA LEU A 34 -9.75 1.12 10.81
C LEU A 34 -10.71 1.50 9.69
N VAL A 35 -12.01 1.28 9.89
CA VAL A 35 -13.05 1.69 8.93
C VAL A 35 -13.13 3.22 8.85
N GLU A 36 -12.87 3.89 9.97
CA GLU A 36 -12.87 5.36 10.07
C GLU A 36 -11.64 6.04 9.47
N LEU A 37 -10.60 5.29 9.06
CA LEU A 37 -9.47 5.79 8.28
C LEU A 37 -9.87 6.10 6.82
N LYS A 38 -10.91 6.91 6.63
CA LYS A 38 -11.46 7.27 5.32
C LYS A 38 -10.40 8.02 4.53
N ARG A 39 -10.19 7.57 3.29
CA ARG A 39 -9.20 8.16 2.37
C ARG A 39 -7.79 8.20 2.99
N GLN A 40 -7.37 7.10 3.60
CA GLN A 40 -6.04 6.89 4.18
C GLN A 40 -5.68 5.42 3.92
N ASN A 41 -5.71 5.01 2.66
CA ASN A 41 -5.49 3.63 2.24
C ASN A 41 -4.15 3.09 2.75
N ASP A 42 -3.05 3.82 2.57
CA ASP A 42 -1.71 3.36 2.98
C ASP A 42 -1.64 3.08 4.48
N ARG A 43 -2.16 4.01 5.29
CA ARG A 43 -2.22 3.86 6.75
C ARG A 43 -3.10 2.69 7.18
N ARG A 44 -4.22 2.47 6.49
CA ARG A 44 -5.12 1.36 6.75
C ARG A 44 -4.44 0.02 6.42
N THR A 45 -3.76 -0.06 5.28
CA THR A 45 -2.99 -1.23 4.86
C THR A 45 -1.86 -1.53 5.84
N ALA A 46 -1.15 -0.52 6.33
CA ALA A 46 -0.11 -0.68 7.36
C ALA A 46 -0.67 -1.24 8.67
N ALA A 47 -1.82 -0.73 9.13
CA ALA A 47 -2.47 -1.23 10.33
C ALA A 47 -2.99 -2.67 10.15
N GLN A 48 -3.58 -2.99 8.99
CA GLN A 48 -3.98 -4.36 8.66
C GLN A 48 -2.79 -5.31 8.65
N ALA A 49 -1.63 -4.88 8.12
CA ALA A 49 -0.42 -5.69 8.14
C ALA A 49 0.01 -6.06 9.56
N ILE A 50 -0.11 -5.16 10.53
CA ILE A 50 0.16 -5.51 11.93
C ILE A 50 -0.80 -6.59 12.45
N LEU A 51 -2.11 -6.42 12.21
CA LEU A 51 -3.11 -7.35 12.72
C LEU A 51 -2.98 -8.74 12.11
N GLU A 52 -2.92 -8.81 10.78
CA GLU A 52 -2.81 -10.07 10.03
C GLU A 52 -1.43 -10.71 10.23
N GLY A 53 -0.37 -9.91 10.27
CA GLY A 53 0.99 -10.40 10.49
C GLY A 53 1.16 -11.08 11.83
N GLN A 54 0.58 -10.51 12.89
CA GLN A 54 0.64 -11.09 14.22
C GLN A 54 -0.15 -12.41 14.32
N ALA A 55 -1.34 -12.45 13.71
CA ALA A 55 -2.13 -13.67 13.61
C ALA A 55 -1.40 -14.76 12.81
N THR A 56 -0.73 -14.38 11.72
CA THR A 56 0.09 -15.26 10.88
C THR A 56 1.26 -15.87 11.66
N LEU A 57 2.00 -15.07 12.45
CA LEU A 57 3.12 -15.60 13.25
C LEU A 57 2.64 -16.58 14.32
N ALA A 58 1.57 -16.24 15.04
CA ALA A 58 0.99 -17.11 16.05
C ALA A 58 0.51 -18.44 15.43
N GLN A 59 -0.12 -18.37 14.25
CA GLN A 59 -0.54 -19.53 13.48
C GLN A 59 0.65 -20.45 13.13
N VAL A 60 1.78 -19.88 12.68
CA VAL A 60 3.00 -20.66 12.38
C VAL A 60 3.53 -21.37 13.62
N LEU A 61 3.53 -20.70 14.78
CA LEU A 61 3.95 -21.33 16.04
C LEU A 61 3.04 -22.46 16.50
N VAL A 62 1.74 -22.41 16.20
CA VAL A 62 0.83 -23.52 16.51
C VAL A 62 1.13 -24.76 15.67
N LEU A 63 1.55 -24.58 14.42
CA LEU A 63 2.00 -25.69 13.57
C LEU A 63 3.36 -26.24 13.98
N MET A 64 4.27 -25.35 14.39
CA MET A 64 5.67 -25.67 14.66
C MET A 64 6.04 -25.24 16.08
N PRO A 65 5.45 -25.88 17.12
CA PRO A 65 5.60 -25.43 18.52
C PRO A 65 7.03 -25.53 19.05
N GLU A 66 7.85 -26.39 18.45
CA GLU A 66 9.27 -26.56 18.79
C GLU A 66 10.18 -25.51 18.13
N GLN A 67 9.66 -24.73 17.18
CA GLN A 67 10.41 -23.68 16.50
C GLN A 67 10.27 -22.34 17.23
N LYS A 68 11.35 -21.56 17.23
CA LYS A 68 11.32 -20.19 17.70
C LYS A 68 11.02 -19.25 16.53
N ILE A 69 10.35 -18.12 16.78
CA ILE A 69 10.01 -17.15 15.73
C ILE A 69 11.29 -16.68 14.99
N GLU A 70 12.39 -16.53 15.72
CA GLU A 70 13.67 -16.05 15.19
C GLU A 70 14.37 -17.08 14.30
N SER A 71 14.05 -18.38 14.43
CA SER A 71 14.61 -19.44 13.59
C SER A 71 13.79 -19.71 12.33
N LEU A 72 12.62 -19.06 12.19
CA LEU A 72 11.79 -19.21 10.99
C LEU A 72 12.49 -18.62 9.77
N PRO A 73 12.43 -19.28 8.59
CA PRO A 73 12.88 -18.66 7.35
C PRO A 73 12.11 -17.37 7.08
N ASN A 74 12.64 -16.52 6.22
CA ASN A 74 11.90 -15.35 5.75
C ASN A 74 10.55 -15.79 5.14
N LEU A 75 9.44 -15.19 5.58
CA LEU A 75 8.10 -15.59 5.19
C LEU A 75 7.81 -15.30 3.71
N TRP A 76 8.51 -14.35 3.09
CA TRP A 76 8.46 -14.18 1.64
C TRP A 76 9.11 -15.36 0.91
N ASN A 77 10.16 -15.96 1.48
CA ASN A 77 10.73 -17.20 0.92
C ASN A 77 9.79 -18.40 1.14
N LEU A 78 9.04 -18.41 2.25
CA LEU A 78 8.01 -19.42 2.50
C LEU A 78 6.90 -19.33 1.44
N ARG A 79 6.51 -18.13 1.01
CA ARG A 79 5.59 -17.95 -0.13
C ARG A 79 6.12 -18.59 -1.41
N THR A 80 7.42 -18.44 -1.72
CA THR A 80 8.01 -19.09 -2.90
C THR A 80 7.99 -20.62 -2.78
N ALA A 81 8.27 -21.15 -1.58
CA ALA A 81 8.21 -22.59 -1.30
C ALA A 81 6.77 -23.16 -1.35
N LEU A 82 5.78 -22.37 -0.92
CA LEU A 82 4.36 -22.73 -0.92
C LEU A 82 3.63 -22.33 -2.21
N GLY A 83 4.29 -21.63 -3.13
CA GLY A 83 3.69 -21.10 -4.36
C GLY A 83 3.05 -22.17 -5.24
N GLY A 84 3.46 -23.44 -5.11
CA GLY A 84 2.79 -24.59 -5.73
C GLY A 84 1.35 -24.78 -5.26
N ALA A 85 1.07 -24.66 -3.96
CA ALA A 85 -0.27 -24.78 -3.39
C ALA A 85 -1.19 -23.61 -3.79
N GLN A 86 -0.61 -22.43 -4.02
CA GLN A 86 -1.36 -21.24 -4.43
C GLN A 86 -1.82 -21.29 -5.90
N GLN A 87 -1.11 -22.04 -6.76
CA GLN A 87 -1.52 -22.33 -8.14
C GLN A 87 -2.72 -23.29 -8.21
N GLU A 88 -2.95 -24.09 -7.15
CA GLU A 88 -4.13 -24.97 -7.06
C GLU A 88 -5.42 -24.16 -6.81
N MET A 89 -5.30 -22.96 -6.23
CA MET A 89 -6.40 -22.00 -6.06
C MET A 89 -6.66 -21.22 -7.36
N LYS A 90 -7.28 -21.87 -8.35
CA LYS A 90 -7.51 -21.32 -9.70
C LYS A 90 -8.13 -19.91 -9.73
N VAL A 91 -9.05 -19.60 -8.82
CA VAL A 91 -9.67 -18.26 -8.75
C VAL A 91 -8.65 -17.21 -8.32
N PHE A 92 -7.85 -17.50 -7.30
CA PHE A 92 -6.82 -16.61 -6.81
C PHE A 92 -5.70 -16.43 -7.84
N ALA A 93 -5.25 -17.51 -8.47
CA ALA A 93 -4.18 -17.48 -9.47
C ALA A 93 -4.52 -16.57 -10.68
N ASN A 94 -5.81 -16.52 -11.07
CA ASN A 94 -6.31 -15.71 -12.19
C ASN A 94 -6.74 -14.28 -11.80
N ALA A 95 -6.73 -13.93 -10.51
CA ALA A 95 -7.06 -12.57 -10.09
C ALA A 95 -6.00 -11.56 -10.57
N PRO A 96 -6.37 -10.28 -10.81
CA PRO A 96 -5.41 -9.24 -11.16
C PRO A 96 -4.29 -9.13 -10.13
N LEU A 97 -3.06 -8.84 -10.58
CA LEU A 97 -1.88 -8.74 -9.71
C LEU A 97 -2.15 -7.86 -8.49
N TRP A 98 -2.73 -6.67 -8.71
CA TRP A 98 -3.10 -5.74 -7.65
C TRP A 98 -3.94 -6.42 -6.55
N LEU A 99 -4.98 -7.16 -6.92
CA LEU A 99 -5.86 -7.81 -5.96
C LEU A 99 -5.13 -8.93 -5.19
N ARG A 100 -4.32 -9.74 -5.90
CA ARG A 100 -3.57 -10.83 -5.25
C ARG A 100 -2.57 -10.29 -4.24
N GLU A 101 -1.78 -9.30 -4.63
CA GLU A 101 -0.71 -8.79 -3.78
C GLU A 101 -1.24 -7.96 -2.62
N SER A 102 -2.27 -7.13 -2.82
CA SER A 102 -2.93 -6.41 -1.73
C SER A 102 -3.57 -7.34 -0.69
N LEU A 103 -4.02 -8.53 -1.10
CA LEU A 103 -4.52 -9.55 -0.17
C LEU A 103 -3.39 -10.25 0.60
N ILE A 104 -2.23 -10.50 -0.03
CA ILE A 104 -1.13 -11.24 0.61
C ILE A 104 -0.27 -10.35 1.51
N PHE A 105 -0.05 -9.10 1.12
CA PHE A 105 0.90 -8.21 1.80
C PHE A 105 0.67 -8.09 3.31
N PRO A 106 -0.57 -7.91 3.81
CA PRO A 106 -0.80 -7.83 5.26
C PRO A 106 -0.30 -9.04 6.04
N TYR A 107 -0.37 -10.24 5.46
CA TYR A 107 0.09 -11.47 6.12
C TYR A 107 1.62 -11.56 6.14
N LEU A 108 2.26 -11.39 4.98
CA LEU A 108 3.70 -11.64 4.86
C LEU A 108 4.55 -10.44 5.31
N GLY A 109 4.25 -9.25 4.78
CA GLY A 109 4.94 -8.02 5.16
C GLY A 109 4.71 -7.70 6.63
N GLY A 110 3.47 -7.88 7.09
CA GLY A 110 3.08 -7.74 8.48
C GLY A 110 3.84 -8.66 9.42
N ALA A 111 3.88 -9.96 9.13
CA ALA A 111 4.56 -10.93 9.98
C ALA A 111 6.06 -10.69 10.06
N GLU A 112 6.70 -10.29 8.95
CA GLU A 112 8.11 -9.89 8.96
C GLU A 112 8.35 -8.66 9.86
N PHE A 113 7.49 -7.65 9.76
CA PHE A 113 7.57 -6.48 10.64
C PHE A 113 7.34 -6.83 12.10
N VAL A 114 6.31 -7.61 12.44
CA VAL A 114 6.01 -8.01 13.82
C VAL A 114 7.15 -8.82 14.41
N ARG A 115 7.72 -9.77 13.65
CA ARG A 115 8.90 -10.54 14.08
C ARG A 115 10.08 -9.63 14.37
N TRP A 116 10.35 -8.67 13.50
CA TRP A 116 11.40 -7.69 13.74
C TRP A 116 11.09 -6.84 14.99
N PHE A 117 9.84 -6.40 15.14
CA PHE A 117 9.40 -5.55 16.25
C PHE A 117 9.55 -6.27 17.60
N ASP A 118 9.15 -7.54 17.70
CA ASP A 118 9.27 -8.34 18.92
C ASP A 118 10.73 -8.47 19.38
N ARG A 119 11.67 -8.54 18.43
CA ARG A 119 13.12 -8.58 18.72
C ARG A 119 13.65 -7.24 19.21
N GLU A 120 13.30 -6.14 18.54
CA GLU A 120 13.83 -4.80 18.87
C GLU A 120 13.12 -4.15 20.07
N TYR A 121 11.86 -4.53 20.33
CA TYR A 121 11.00 -3.97 21.37
C TYR A 121 10.41 -5.06 22.27
N PRO A 122 11.24 -5.83 22.99
CA PRO A 122 10.79 -6.98 23.76
C PRO A 122 9.73 -6.60 24.80
N GLY A 123 8.65 -7.37 24.84
CA GLY A 123 7.52 -7.16 25.75
C GLY A 123 6.58 -6.01 25.37
N LYS A 124 6.80 -5.36 24.22
CA LYS A 124 5.87 -4.35 23.68
C LYS A 124 5.02 -4.94 22.56
N GLN A 125 4.00 -4.19 22.17
CA GLN A 125 3.14 -4.49 21.03
C GLN A 125 3.15 -3.30 20.07
N PRO A 126 3.13 -3.50 18.75
CA PRO A 126 3.12 -2.43 17.74
C PRO A 126 1.74 -1.77 17.62
N PHE A 127 1.18 -1.35 18.76
CA PHE A 127 -0.16 -0.78 18.90
C PHE A 127 -0.12 0.66 19.41
N GLY A 128 -1.25 1.35 19.33
CA GLY A 128 -1.38 2.72 19.82
C GLY A 128 -0.34 3.64 19.16
N ALA A 129 0.48 4.31 19.97
CA ALA A 129 1.53 5.20 19.49
C ALA A 129 2.67 4.49 18.74
N LEU A 130 2.83 3.18 18.94
CA LEU A 130 3.82 2.34 18.27
C LEU A 130 3.28 1.70 16.98
N MET A 131 2.01 1.93 16.62
CA MET A 131 1.48 1.39 15.38
C MET A 131 2.11 2.12 14.18
N PRO A 132 2.71 1.40 13.21
CA PRO A 132 3.16 1.99 11.96
C PRO A 132 1.97 2.61 11.21
N ILE A 133 2.26 3.69 10.50
CA ILE A 133 1.28 4.53 9.82
C ILE A 133 1.46 4.54 8.30
N SER A 134 2.45 3.82 7.76
CA SER A 134 2.68 3.65 6.33
C SER A 134 3.16 2.26 5.96
N THR A 135 2.91 1.84 4.72
CA THR A 135 3.46 0.58 4.20
C THR A 135 4.98 0.63 4.02
N GLU A 136 5.58 1.82 3.86
CA GLU A 136 7.03 2.00 3.90
C GLU A 136 7.61 1.54 5.24
N GLN A 137 6.99 1.91 6.36
CA GLN A 137 7.45 1.48 7.68
C GLN A 137 7.37 -0.04 7.86
N ILE A 138 6.37 -0.69 7.28
CA ILE A 138 6.24 -2.15 7.27
C ILE A 138 7.35 -2.78 6.41
N LEU A 139 7.60 -2.23 5.23
CA LEU A 139 8.60 -2.74 4.27
C LEU A 139 10.04 -2.48 4.74
N HIS A 140 10.27 -1.38 5.47
CA HIS A 140 11.58 -0.91 5.90
C HIS A 140 11.58 -0.63 7.40
N PRO A 141 11.69 -1.66 8.26
CA PRO A 141 11.61 -1.46 9.71
C PRO A 141 12.68 -0.52 10.30
N ALA A 142 13.83 -0.38 9.61
CA ALA A 142 14.85 0.60 9.98
C ALA A 142 14.34 2.06 9.88
N ARG A 143 13.46 2.38 8.92
CA ARG A 143 12.82 3.70 8.79
C ARG A 143 11.82 3.93 9.91
N TYR A 144 11.01 2.92 10.25
CA TYR A 144 10.15 2.96 11.42
C TYR A 144 10.95 3.26 12.70
N ALA A 145 12.06 2.56 12.92
CA ALA A 145 12.93 2.76 14.10
C ALA A 145 13.56 4.16 14.13
N ALA A 146 13.83 4.74 12.96
CA ALA A 146 14.34 6.10 12.81
C ALA A 146 13.26 7.19 13.01
N GLY A 147 11.99 6.81 13.23
CA GLY A 147 10.89 7.77 13.37
C GLY A 147 10.42 8.37 12.04
N ASP A 148 10.79 7.76 10.92
CA ASP A 148 10.41 8.25 9.59
C ASP A 148 8.90 8.13 9.38
N ARG A 149 8.25 9.22 8.99
CA ARG A 149 6.78 9.33 8.90
C ARG A 149 6.44 10.07 7.62
N PRO A 150 5.46 9.59 6.84
CA PRO A 150 5.09 10.24 5.59
C PRO A 150 4.60 11.66 5.82
N ASP A 151 5.08 12.58 4.99
CA ASP A 151 4.57 13.94 4.91
C ASP A 151 3.09 13.97 4.48
N ARG A 152 2.32 14.91 5.05
CA ARG A 152 0.88 15.02 4.75
C ARG A 152 0.64 15.86 3.51
N VAL A 153 -0.07 15.29 2.54
CA VAL A 153 -0.47 15.95 1.29
C VAL A 153 -1.97 16.22 1.26
N VAL A 154 -2.36 17.46 0.95
CA VAL A 154 -3.79 17.85 0.84
C VAL A 154 -4.01 18.68 -0.42
N PHE A 155 -5.00 18.32 -1.23
CA PHE A 155 -5.45 19.17 -2.33
C PHE A 155 -6.19 20.41 -1.80
N GLU A 156 -5.79 21.59 -2.26
CA GLU A 156 -6.40 22.86 -1.86
C GLU A 156 -7.87 22.95 -2.27
N SER A 157 -8.74 23.41 -1.37
CA SER A 157 -10.20 23.45 -1.58
C SER A 157 -10.61 24.33 -2.76
N VAL A 158 -9.96 25.48 -2.93
CA VAL A 158 -10.18 26.42 -4.05
C VAL A 158 -9.86 25.80 -5.42
N ALA A 159 -9.09 24.70 -5.43
CA ALA A 159 -8.69 24.01 -6.64
C ALA A 159 -9.60 22.81 -6.98
N ARG A 160 -10.68 22.60 -6.21
CA ARG A 160 -11.65 21.50 -6.40
C ARG A 160 -12.95 22.04 -7.02
N PRO A 161 -13.30 21.69 -8.26
CA PRO A 161 -14.62 22.00 -8.80
C PRO A 161 -15.68 21.27 -7.98
N SER A 162 -16.63 22.01 -7.39
CA SER A 162 -17.71 21.42 -6.58
C SER A 162 -18.46 20.34 -7.36
N GLY A 163 -18.73 19.19 -6.73
CA GLY A 163 -19.46 18.07 -7.33
C GLY A 163 -18.68 17.23 -8.37
N ALA A 164 -17.43 17.56 -8.68
CA ALA A 164 -16.63 16.83 -9.68
C ALA A 164 -15.73 15.72 -9.08
N VAL A 165 -15.48 15.73 -7.77
CA VAL A 165 -14.61 14.73 -7.11
C VAL A 165 -15.33 13.39 -7.01
N ARG A 166 -14.86 12.40 -7.76
CA ARG A 166 -15.35 11.01 -7.69
C ARG A 166 -14.65 10.24 -6.58
N TYR A 167 -13.34 10.42 -6.45
CA TYR A 167 -12.51 9.67 -5.52
C TYR A 167 -11.27 10.47 -5.12
N GLU A 168 -10.80 10.29 -3.89
CA GLU A 168 -9.59 10.90 -3.36
C GLU A 168 -9.02 9.97 -2.30
N ASP A 169 -7.74 9.62 -2.41
CA ASP A 169 -7.05 8.74 -1.46
C ASP A 169 -5.54 8.80 -1.69
N ASP A 170 -4.79 7.91 -1.04
CA ASP A 170 -3.36 7.66 -1.21
C ASP A 170 -3.10 6.20 -1.60
N LEU A 171 -1.86 5.89 -2.00
CA LEU A 171 -1.44 4.53 -2.37
C LEU A 171 -0.45 3.95 -1.36
N GLY A 172 0.57 4.72 -0.96
CA GLY A 172 1.69 4.17 -0.19
C GLY A 172 2.81 3.59 -1.05
N GLU A 173 3.97 3.33 -0.44
CA GLU A 173 5.11 2.72 -1.14
C GLU A 173 4.75 1.35 -1.73
N PHE A 174 4.03 0.51 -0.98
CA PHE A 174 3.70 -0.84 -1.41
C PHE A 174 2.88 -0.85 -2.70
N GLU A 175 1.81 -0.06 -2.78
CA GLU A 175 0.97 -0.02 -3.98
C GLU A 175 1.67 0.68 -5.16
N ILE A 176 2.60 1.60 -4.91
CA ILE A 176 3.47 2.17 -5.95
C ILE A 176 4.40 1.11 -6.53
N ARG A 177 4.97 0.22 -5.69
CA ARG A 177 5.72 -0.94 -6.17
C ARG A 177 4.82 -1.82 -7.05
N LEU A 178 3.61 -2.16 -6.61
CA LEU A 178 2.68 -2.97 -7.41
C LEU A 178 2.33 -2.33 -8.75
N LEU A 179 2.15 -1.00 -8.78
CA LEU A 179 1.93 -0.27 -10.01
C LEU A 179 3.06 -0.49 -11.01
N PHE A 180 4.32 -0.43 -10.55
CA PHE A 180 5.47 -0.65 -11.41
C PHE A 180 5.64 -2.11 -11.80
N GLU A 181 5.40 -3.04 -10.90
CA GLU A 181 5.46 -4.48 -11.22
C GLU A 181 4.45 -4.81 -12.32
N GLN A 182 3.20 -4.36 -12.18
CA GLN A 182 2.14 -4.61 -13.15
C GLN A 182 2.47 -4.06 -14.54
N HIS A 183 3.06 -2.86 -14.61
CA HIS A 183 3.29 -2.20 -15.89
C HIS A 183 4.67 -2.52 -16.47
N LEU A 184 5.70 -2.73 -15.66
CA LEU A 184 7.07 -2.92 -16.15
C LEU A 184 7.51 -4.39 -16.13
N GLY A 185 6.87 -5.24 -15.31
CA GLY A 185 7.09 -6.69 -15.29
C GLY A 185 8.36 -7.13 -14.56
N ASP A 186 8.98 -6.26 -13.78
CA ASP A 186 10.19 -6.54 -12.99
C ASP A 186 9.97 -6.07 -11.55
N ASP A 187 9.74 -7.02 -10.64
CA ASP A 187 9.45 -6.76 -9.22
C ASP A 187 10.66 -6.15 -8.47
N SER A 188 11.87 -6.68 -8.71
CA SER A 188 13.08 -6.15 -8.06
C SER A 188 13.37 -4.71 -8.50
N ALA A 189 13.12 -4.39 -9.77
CA ALA A 189 13.15 -3.01 -10.21
C ALA A 189 12.02 -2.19 -9.59
N ALA A 190 10.80 -2.73 -9.49
CA ALA A 190 9.64 -2.04 -8.93
C ALA A 190 9.87 -1.58 -7.48
N ALA A 191 10.46 -2.42 -6.63
CA ALA A 191 10.82 -2.04 -5.26
C ALA A 191 11.77 -0.83 -5.23
N ARG A 192 12.86 -0.86 -6.00
CA ARG A 192 13.79 0.28 -6.11
C ARG A 192 13.13 1.54 -6.67
N LEU A 193 12.11 1.41 -7.51
CA LEU A 193 11.40 2.55 -8.10
C LEU A 193 10.44 3.24 -7.12
N ALA A 194 9.99 2.53 -6.08
CA ALA A 194 9.14 3.04 -5.02
C ALA A 194 9.94 3.54 -3.80
N GLU A 195 11.18 3.07 -3.63
CA GLU A 195 12.04 3.44 -2.51
C GLU A 195 12.26 4.96 -2.37
N GLY A 196 12.10 5.46 -1.14
CA GLY A 196 12.22 6.88 -0.77
C GLY A 196 10.91 7.66 -0.94
N TRP A 197 9.77 6.96 -0.98
CA TRP A 197 8.44 7.55 -0.93
C TRP A 197 8.21 8.23 0.41
N ASP A 198 7.64 9.45 0.42
CA ASP A 198 7.43 10.23 1.65
C ASP A 198 5.99 10.77 1.72
N GLY A 199 5.02 10.00 1.23
CA GLY A 199 3.61 10.41 1.15
C GLY A 199 3.09 10.65 -0.26
N ASP A 200 1.80 10.43 -0.47
CA ASP A 200 1.14 10.73 -1.74
C ASP A 200 -0.34 11.08 -1.58
N ARG A 201 -0.92 11.63 -2.64
CA ARG A 201 -2.37 11.87 -2.72
C ARG A 201 -2.83 11.93 -4.16
N TYR A 202 -3.88 11.19 -4.50
CA TYR A 202 -4.53 11.31 -5.79
C TYR A 202 -5.98 11.79 -5.69
N LEU A 203 -6.43 12.36 -6.79
CA LEU A 203 -7.76 12.88 -7.00
C LEU A 203 -8.28 12.40 -8.35
N VAL A 204 -9.43 11.75 -8.34
CA VAL A 204 -10.18 11.40 -9.55
C VAL A 204 -11.34 12.37 -9.70
N LEU A 205 -11.31 13.15 -10.77
CA LEU A 205 -12.36 14.11 -11.14
C LEU A 205 -13.18 13.59 -12.32
N ARG A 206 -14.44 13.98 -12.41
CA ARG A 206 -15.28 13.79 -13.61
C ARG A 206 -15.42 15.09 -14.38
N THR A 207 -15.20 15.06 -15.71
CA THR A 207 -15.40 16.24 -16.56
C THR A 207 -16.88 16.45 -16.90
N GLY A 208 -17.53 17.49 -16.38
CA GLY A 208 -18.95 17.77 -16.68
C GLY A 208 -19.93 16.89 -15.87
N ALA A 209 -21.20 16.79 -16.32
CA ALA A 209 -22.24 16.00 -15.65
C ALA A 209 -22.00 14.47 -15.76
N ARG A 210 -22.95 13.65 -15.27
CA ARG A 210 -22.83 12.19 -15.00
C ARG A 210 -22.18 11.30 -16.09
N THR A 211 -22.07 11.74 -17.34
CA THR A 211 -21.45 11.03 -18.48
C THR A 211 -20.01 11.46 -18.81
N GLY A 212 -19.41 12.30 -17.97
CA GLY A 212 -18.05 12.82 -18.14
C GLY A 212 -16.93 11.77 -18.09
N ALA A 213 -15.81 12.07 -18.74
CA ALA A 213 -14.58 11.28 -18.65
C ALA A 213 -13.85 11.52 -17.31
N ASP A 214 -13.10 10.52 -16.85
CA ASP A 214 -12.28 10.64 -15.64
C ASP A 214 -10.95 11.36 -15.91
N VAL A 215 -10.54 12.15 -14.92
CA VAL A 215 -9.25 12.84 -14.82
C VAL A 215 -8.57 12.37 -13.55
N LEU A 216 -7.33 11.90 -13.68
CA LEU A 216 -6.46 11.57 -12.56
C LEU A 216 -5.46 12.71 -12.36
N VAL A 217 -5.36 13.19 -11.13
CA VAL A 217 -4.27 14.06 -10.67
C VAL A 217 -3.66 13.38 -9.47
N TRP A 218 -2.37 13.07 -9.52
CA TRP A 218 -1.66 12.36 -8.47
C TRP A 218 -0.36 13.06 -8.15
N TYR A 219 -0.10 13.28 -6.87
CA TYR A 219 1.14 13.86 -6.35
C TYR A 219 1.80 12.87 -5.41
N VAL A 220 3.10 12.65 -5.60
CA VAL A 220 3.93 11.76 -4.79
C VAL A 220 5.14 12.53 -4.29
N LEU A 221 5.41 12.45 -2.99
CA LEU A 221 6.54 13.09 -2.31
C LEU A 221 7.69 12.10 -2.20
N TRP A 222 8.91 12.65 -2.20
CA TRP A 222 10.13 11.88 -2.20
C TRP A 222 11.16 12.48 -1.25
N ASP A 223 11.91 11.60 -0.59
CA ASP A 223 13.03 11.95 0.29
C ASP A 223 14.03 12.90 -0.39
N ASP A 224 14.35 12.61 -1.65
CA ASP A 224 15.35 13.35 -2.40
C ASP A 224 15.05 13.45 -3.90
N ARG A 225 15.87 14.27 -4.57
CA ARG A 225 15.72 14.55 -6.00
C ARG A 225 16.04 13.32 -6.86
N ALA A 226 16.93 12.45 -6.41
CA ALA A 226 17.31 11.25 -7.14
C ALA A 226 16.15 10.24 -7.15
N ALA A 227 15.50 10.02 -6.02
CA ALA A 227 14.30 9.21 -5.88
C ALA A 227 13.15 9.75 -6.74
N ALA A 228 12.86 11.06 -6.66
CA ALA A 228 11.86 11.71 -7.51
C ALA A 228 12.17 11.54 -9.02
N THR A 229 13.43 11.67 -9.41
CA THR A 229 13.85 11.50 -10.81
C THR A 229 13.70 10.06 -11.29
N ARG A 230 14.08 9.09 -10.43
CA ARG A 230 13.96 7.66 -10.70
C ARG A 230 12.49 7.27 -10.91
N PHE A 231 11.62 7.69 -9.99
CA PHE A 231 10.19 7.50 -10.09
C PHE A 231 9.60 8.14 -11.35
N ALA A 232 9.86 9.42 -11.61
CA ALA A 232 9.30 10.13 -12.77
C ALA A 232 9.64 9.46 -14.11
N LYS A 233 10.90 8.99 -14.26
CA LYS A 233 11.33 8.25 -15.46
C LYS A 233 10.59 6.93 -15.60
N ALA A 234 10.47 6.16 -14.52
CA ALA A 234 9.75 4.89 -14.54
C ALA A 234 8.26 5.07 -14.80
N LEU A 235 7.64 6.09 -14.19
CA LEU A 235 6.24 6.43 -14.39
C LEU A 235 5.95 6.77 -15.85
N GLY A 236 6.85 7.52 -16.51
CA GLY A 236 6.76 7.80 -17.94
C GLY A 236 6.73 6.53 -18.80
N ARG A 237 7.60 5.55 -18.51
CA ARG A 237 7.61 4.25 -19.20
C ARG A 237 6.32 3.45 -18.94
N ALA A 238 5.90 3.38 -17.68
CA ALA A 238 4.68 2.67 -17.28
C ALA A 238 3.43 3.24 -17.97
N TRP A 239 3.29 4.59 -17.98
CA TRP A 239 2.18 5.27 -18.63
C TRP A 239 2.19 5.14 -20.15
N ALA A 240 3.37 5.11 -20.78
CA ALA A 240 3.50 4.87 -22.20
C ALA A 240 3.03 3.45 -22.58
N LYS A 241 3.44 2.43 -21.82
CA LYS A 241 3.03 1.03 -22.05
C LYS A 241 1.52 0.85 -21.84
N ARG A 242 0.95 1.46 -20.80
CA ARG A 242 -0.51 1.43 -20.55
C ARG A 242 -1.33 1.91 -21.75
N ARG A 243 -0.87 2.92 -22.49
CA ARG A 243 -1.60 3.46 -23.65
C ARG A 243 -1.70 2.49 -24.83
N ALA A 244 -0.79 1.51 -24.96
CA ALA A 244 -0.81 0.55 -26.05
C ALA A 244 -2.05 -0.38 -26.02
N GLY A 245 -2.75 -0.47 -24.88
CA GLY A 245 -3.93 -1.32 -24.67
C GLY A 245 -5.30 -0.73 -25.04
N GLY A 246 -5.35 0.48 -25.61
CA GLY A 246 -6.57 1.03 -26.23
C GLY A 246 -7.68 1.51 -25.29
N HIS A 247 -7.64 2.78 -24.87
CA HIS A 247 -8.82 3.49 -24.32
C HIS A 247 -8.72 4.99 -24.60
N GLY A 248 -9.30 5.44 -25.73
CA GLY A 248 -9.49 6.85 -26.08
C GLY A 248 -8.20 7.69 -26.25
N LEU A 249 -8.30 8.81 -26.95
CA LEU A 249 -7.23 9.81 -26.92
C LEU A 249 -7.16 10.41 -25.51
N ARG A 250 -6.22 9.94 -24.68
CA ARG A 250 -5.88 10.53 -23.38
C ARG A 250 -4.54 11.23 -23.47
N ARG A 251 -4.42 12.37 -22.79
CA ARG A 251 -3.16 13.10 -22.60
C ARG A 251 -2.69 12.85 -21.16
N SER A 252 -1.41 12.59 -20.97
CA SER A 252 -0.78 12.62 -19.64
C SER A 252 0.42 13.55 -19.61
N GLU A 253 0.66 14.14 -18.44
CA GLU A 253 1.79 15.00 -18.13
C GLU A 253 2.40 14.52 -16.81
N ILE A 254 3.72 14.30 -16.80
CA ILE A 254 4.48 14.00 -15.59
C ILE A 254 5.44 15.17 -15.37
N LYS A 255 5.40 15.78 -14.18
CA LYS A 255 6.27 16.90 -13.81
C LYS A 255 6.92 16.65 -12.46
N GLN A 256 8.22 16.92 -12.40
CA GLN A 256 8.93 17.05 -11.13
C GLN A 256 8.79 18.50 -10.66
N LEU A 257 8.50 18.69 -9.38
CA LEU A 257 8.18 19.94 -8.73
C LEU A 257 8.93 20.03 -7.40
N LEU A 258 9.09 21.24 -6.89
CA LEU A 258 9.54 21.50 -5.53
C LEU A 258 8.43 22.26 -4.80
N VAL A 259 7.80 21.63 -3.81
CA VAL A 259 6.68 22.21 -3.05
C VAL A 259 7.09 22.34 -1.60
N SER A 260 7.17 23.56 -1.08
CA SER A 260 7.66 23.84 0.30
C SER A 260 9.00 23.15 0.61
N GLY A 261 9.90 23.09 -0.38
CA GLY A 261 11.21 22.44 -0.26
C GLY A 261 11.20 20.91 -0.30
N VAL A 262 10.04 20.27 -0.53
CA VAL A 262 9.90 18.81 -0.70
C VAL A 262 9.89 18.45 -2.19
N GLN A 263 10.57 17.37 -2.55
CA GLN A 263 10.62 16.86 -3.93
C GLN A 263 9.31 16.16 -4.25
N VAL A 264 8.65 16.59 -5.32
CA VAL A 264 7.32 16.09 -5.67
C VAL A 264 7.27 15.69 -7.13
N VAL A 265 6.66 14.54 -7.43
CA VAL A 265 6.30 14.17 -8.79
C VAL A 265 4.80 14.21 -8.94
N ARG A 266 4.34 14.98 -9.93
CA ARG A 266 2.93 15.07 -10.31
C ARG A 266 2.68 14.31 -11.60
N LEU A 267 1.67 13.45 -11.59
CA LEU A 267 1.03 12.92 -12.77
C LEU A 267 -0.34 13.58 -12.96
N VAL A 268 -0.62 13.99 -14.19
CA VAL A 268 -1.98 14.29 -14.66
C VAL A 268 -2.27 13.38 -15.84
N ASP A 269 -3.40 12.67 -15.81
CA ASP A 269 -3.90 11.88 -16.92
C ASP A 269 -5.37 12.22 -17.15
N ALA A 270 -5.67 12.83 -18.30
CA ALA A 270 -6.97 13.44 -18.60
C ALA A 270 -7.30 13.40 -20.10
N PRO A 271 -8.56 13.66 -20.50
CA PRO A 271 -8.88 13.98 -21.89
C PRO A 271 -8.07 15.19 -22.40
N PRO A 272 -7.62 15.21 -23.68
CA PRO A 272 -6.87 16.32 -24.26
C PRO A 272 -7.59 17.67 -24.16
N ARG A 273 -8.92 17.67 -24.23
CA ARG A 273 -9.78 18.86 -24.15
C ARG A 273 -10.19 19.24 -22.72
N TRP A 274 -9.62 18.61 -21.69
CA TRP A 274 -9.94 18.96 -20.31
C TRP A 274 -9.51 20.39 -19.97
N VAL A 275 -10.46 21.25 -19.60
CA VAL A 275 -10.19 22.67 -19.31
C VAL A 275 -9.21 22.88 -18.15
N GLY A 276 -9.11 21.92 -17.23
CA GLY A 276 -8.21 21.97 -16.08
C GLY A 276 -6.73 21.81 -16.42
N TRP A 277 -6.35 21.54 -17.68
CA TRP A 277 -4.93 21.57 -18.09
C TRP A 277 -4.24 22.91 -17.82
N LYS A 278 -5.00 24.02 -17.79
CA LYS A 278 -4.48 25.36 -17.48
C LYS A 278 -4.26 25.58 -15.98
N HIS A 279 -5.07 24.93 -15.15
CA HIS A 279 -5.08 25.09 -13.70
C HIS A 279 -5.27 23.73 -13.05
N VAL A 280 -4.20 22.95 -13.01
CA VAL A 280 -4.19 21.63 -12.36
C VAL A 280 -4.35 21.85 -10.86
N PRO A 281 -5.20 21.07 -10.15
CA PRO A 281 -5.38 21.18 -8.71
C PRO A 281 -4.06 21.23 -7.94
N ALA A 282 -3.88 22.29 -7.15
CA ALA A 282 -2.70 22.48 -6.32
C ALA A 282 -2.80 21.69 -5.01
N ILE A 283 -1.64 21.47 -4.39
CA ILE A 283 -1.52 20.78 -3.10
C ILE A 283 -0.81 21.66 -2.09
N ARG A 284 -1.09 21.40 -0.81
CA ARG A 284 -0.28 21.82 0.33
C ARG A 284 0.39 20.60 0.93
N VAL A 285 1.67 20.75 1.28
CA VAL A 285 2.47 19.75 1.98
C VAL A 285 2.72 20.22 3.41
N THR A 286 2.49 19.33 4.38
CA THR A 286 2.86 19.55 5.79
C THR A 286 3.85 18.47 6.19
N ARG A 287 5.06 18.88 6.56
CA ARG A 287 6.09 17.94 6.95
C ARG A 287 5.73 17.20 8.23
N ALA A 288 5.95 15.90 8.28
CA ALA A 288 5.87 15.16 9.53
C ALA A 288 7.01 15.60 10.46
N GLY A 289 6.74 15.60 11.78
CA GLY A 289 7.83 15.69 12.75
C GLY A 289 8.67 14.43 12.63
N ARG A 290 9.96 14.60 12.32
CA ARG A 290 10.97 13.54 12.31
C ARG A 290 11.59 13.43 13.70
#